data_AF-A0A8J2KQ26-F1
#
_entry.id   AF-A0A8J2KQ26-F1
#
_cell.length_a   1.000
_cell.length_b   1.000
_cell.length_c   1.000
_cell.angle_alpha   90.00
_cell.angle_beta   90.00
_cell.angle_gamma   90.00
#
_symmetry.space_group_name_H-M   'P 1'
#
loop_
_entity.id
_entity.type
_entity.pdbx_description
1 polymer ?
#
loop_
_entity_poly.entity_id
_entity_poly.type
_entity_poly.pdbx_seq_one_letter_code
_entity_poly.pdbx_strand_id
1 'polypeptide(L)'
;KIVLKTGGRPIGLTDDDADWMGWARSKDPLVGFPWQTSSDRVTTGIWMWSEPITVKSKDGQEYDILLMDTQGVFDEHTTPQQWSILVGLGLISSSCLIFNLSSDLQEDQLNIFDKFLQFGLLALQDQVNESDSSVETPFQKLVFLIRDWSNTQQYALGSGGGDNFIQKKLEIKPHHKDAHKRVREQMHKCFEKVNCFLLPNPGSAAFELNYNGATANCTLYLAELEKSILELMNPNEFPLKKLNGNYLTGQDYLTHFTLYCNLLSSDKMPDSESFYQIASRSCNSVVINKCIDKVNEELEKVLATRPFFKEDDLLQLQEDILRKAS
;
A
#
# COMPACT_ATOMS: atom_id res chain seq x y z
N LYS A 1 20.75 -8.76 5.11
CA LYS A 1 20.08 -9.28 6.33
C LYS A 1 19.62 -8.08 7.15
N ILE A 2 18.44 -7.54 6.83
CA ILE A 2 17.73 -6.65 7.75
C ILE A 2 16.94 -7.62 8.62
N VAL A 3 17.42 -7.79 9.84
CA VAL A 3 16.82 -8.69 10.81
C VAL A 3 15.94 -7.83 11.68
N LEU A 4 14.63 -7.89 11.42
CA LEU A 4 13.62 -7.52 12.37
C LEU A 4 13.22 -8.86 13.01
N LYS A 5 13.57 -9.12 14.28
CA LYS A 5 13.06 -10.27 15.08
C LYS A 5 12.19 -9.75 16.20
N THR A 6 10.98 -10.31 16.55
CA THR A 6 9.70 -10.00 17.36
C THR A 6 9.49 -10.18 18.91
N GLY A 7 8.83 -9.22 19.61
CA GLY A 7 8.86 -8.89 21.07
C GLY A 7 8.66 -7.37 21.34
N GLY A 8 7.46 -6.85 21.04
CA GLY A 8 6.95 -5.57 21.55
C GLY A 8 7.54 -4.27 20.99
N ARG A 9 7.50 -4.07 19.66
CA ARG A 9 7.75 -2.84 18.86
C ARG A 9 7.41 -3.22 17.37
N PRO A 10 7.50 -2.35 16.33
CA PRO A 10 7.06 -2.57 14.94
C PRO A 10 7.10 -4.02 14.47
N ILE A 11 6.01 -4.41 13.79
CA ILE A 11 5.77 -5.73 13.19
C ILE A 11 7.08 -6.38 12.78
N GLY A 12 7.50 -7.37 13.57
CA GLY A 12 8.77 -8.05 13.37
C GLY A 12 9.85 -7.85 14.45
N LEU A 13 9.72 -7.09 15.57
CA LEU A 13 10.84 -6.79 16.54
C LEU A 13 10.73 -7.34 18.01
N THR A 14 11.77 -7.96 18.65
CA THR A 14 12.06 -9.05 19.69
C THR A 14 12.52 -8.40 20.94
N ASP A 15 12.37 -9.12 22.05
CA ASP A 15 12.77 -8.65 23.37
C ASP A 15 14.26 -8.23 23.41
N ASP A 16 15.08 -8.64 22.42
CA ASP A 16 16.48 -8.22 22.23
C ASP A 16 16.68 -6.95 21.37
N ASP A 17 15.65 -6.42 20.68
CA ASP A 17 15.73 -5.34 19.68
C ASP A 17 15.17 -3.98 20.18
N ALA A 18 15.46 -3.61 21.43
CA ALA A 18 15.06 -2.31 21.97
C ALA A 18 15.61 -1.12 21.14
N ASP A 19 16.79 -1.28 20.52
CA ASP A 19 17.47 -0.28 19.70
C ASP A 19 17.36 -0.56 18.18
N TRP A 20 16.14 -0.80 17.70
CA TRP A 20 15.88 -1.08 16.28
C TRP A 20 16.25 0.09 15.34
N MET A 21 16.15 1.33 15.83
CA MET A 21 16.62 2.54 15.13
C MET A 21 18.14 2.63 15.02
N GLY A 22 18.88 1.80 15.76
CA GLY A 22 20.35 1.80 15.75
C GLY A 22 20.96 3.05 16.38
N TRP A 23 20.34 3.62 17.42
CA TRP A 23 20.87 4.76 18.17
C TRP A 23 22.27 4.49 18.76
N ALA A 24 22.53 3.27 19.22
CA ALA A 24 23.86 2.85 19.70
C ALA A 24 24.89 2.75 18.56
N ARG A 25 24.41 2.56 17.32
CA ARG A 25 25.20 2.49 16.08
C ARG A 25 25.05 3.75 15.24
N SER A 26 24.96 4.90 15.88
CA SER A 26 24.61 6.18 15.23
C SER A 26 25.60 6.73 14.21
N LYS A 27 26.74 6.05 14.02
CA LYS A 27 27.75 6.37 13.00
C LYS A 27 27.73 5.40 11.82
N ASP A 28 27.01 4.28 11.95
CA ASP A 28 26.93 3.29 10.88
C ASP A 28 26.13 3.88 9.71
N PRO A 29 26.56 3.63 8.46
CA PRO A 29 25.83 4.11 7.30
C PRO A 29 24.47 3.41 7.16
N LEU A 30 23.47 4.14 6.66
CA LEU A 30 22.17 3.58 6.32
C LEU A 30 22.27 2.75 5.04
N VAL A 31 21.87 1.50 5.12
CA VAL A 31 21.82 0.54 4.00
C VAL A 31 20.40 0.07 3.76
N GLY A 32 20.07 -0.28 2.51
CA GLY A 32 18.72 -0.71 2.14
C GLY A 32 18.45 -0.43 0.66
N PHE A 33 17.25 0.06 0.35
CA PHE A 33 16.98 0.65 -0.96
C PHE A 33 18.02 1.75 -1.26
N PRO A 34 18.54 1.84 -2.49
CA PRO A 34 19.48 2.89 -2.86
C PRO A 34 18.86 4.27 -2.67
N TRP A 35 19.65 5.17 -2.12
CA TRP A 35 19.29 6.56 -1.88
C TRP A 35 20.53 7.43 -2.04
N GLN A 36 20.34 8.72 -2.33
CA GLN A 36 21.43 9.69 -2.43
C GLN A 36 20.97 11.09 -2.05
N THR A 37 21.91 12.00 -1.82
CA THR A 37 21.64 13.41 -1.48
C THR A 37 21.60 14.35 -2.70
N SER A 38 22.05 13.90 -3.87
CA SER A 38 22.00 14.69 -5.10
C SER A 38 20.57 14.84 -5.64
N SER A 39 20.36 15.84 -6.48
CA SER A 39 19.09 16.09 -7.17
C SER A 39 18.74 15.04 -8.22
N ASP A 40 19.71 14.22 -8.63
CA ASP A 40 19.49 13.18 -9.62
C ASP A 40 18.54 12.11 -9.09
N ARG A 41 17.66 11.63 -9.97
CA ARG A 41 16.75 10.53 -9.67
C ARG A 41 17.54 9.23 -9.41
N VAL A 42 17.15 8.50 -8.37
CA VAL A 42 17.65 7.13 -8.08
C VAL A 42 16.61 6.09 -8.48
N THR A 43 15.50 6.01 -7.73
CA THR A 43 14.45 5.02 -7.97
C THR A 43 13.71 5.35 -9.26
N THR A 44 13.59 4.35 -10.14
CA THR A 44 12.79 4.41 -11.38
C THR A 44 11.77 3.27 -11.34
N GLY A 45 10.48 3.59 -11.51
CA GLY A 45 9.39 2.61 -11.37
C GLY A 45 9.09 2.26 -9.91
N ILE A 46 8.93 0.96 -9.62
CA ILE A 46 8.65 0.42 -8.28
C ILE A 46 9.68 -0.66 -7.97
N TRP A 47 10.32 -0.55 -6.82
CA TRP A 47 11.26 -1.52 -6.30
C TRP A 47 10.63 -2.23 -5.11
N MET A 48 10.79 -3.54 -5.02
CA MET A 48 10.30 -4.33 -3.90
C MET A 48 11.48 -4.91 -3.14
N TRP A 49 11.35 -4.94 -1.81
CA TRP A 49 12.34 -5.63 -0.99
C TRP A 49 12.30 -7.13 -1.33
N SER A 50 13.48 -7.74 -1.51
CA SER A 50 13.59 -9.07 -2.12
C SER A 50 13.02 -10.21 -1.27
N GLU A 51 12.93 -10.01 0.04
CA GLU A 51 12.48 -11.01 1.01
C GLU A 51 11.31 -10.45 1.82
N PRO A 52 10.09 -11.02 1.72
CA PRO A 52 8.98 -10.61 2.56
C PRO A 52 9.32 -10.75 4.03
N ILE A 53 8.83 -9.83 4.86
CA ILE A 53 9.04 -9.89 6.31
C ILE A 53 7.83 -10.59 6.92
N THR A 54 8.01 -11.86 7.31
CA THR A 54 6.95 -12.63 7.98
C THR A 54 6.82 -12.20 9.43
N VAL A 55 5.59 -11.91 9.85
CA VAL A 55 5.30 -11.52 11.22
C VAL A 55 4.07 -12.22 11.75
N LYS A 56 4.11 -12.48 13.06
CA LYS A 56 3.05 -13.13 13.81
C LYS A 56 2.22 -12.10 14.56
N SER A 57 0.91 -12.13 14.35
CA SER A 57 -0.07 -11.36 15.11
C SER A 57 -0.18 -11.88 16.55
N LYS A 58 -0.86 -11.13 17.42
CA LYS A 58 -1.09 -11.54 18.82
C LYS A 58 -1.95 -12.80 18.95
N ASP A 59 -2.86 -13.01 18.00
CA ASP A 59 -3.71 -14.20 17.88
C ASP A 59 -2.99 -15.38 17.21
N GLY A 60 -1.73 -15.22 16.84
CA GLY A 60 -0.88 -16.29 16.33
C GLY A 60 -0.98 -16.54 14.83
N GLN A 61 -1.71 -15.70 14.09
CA GLN A 61 -1.73 -15.72 12.63
C GLN A 61 -0.44 -15.13 12.08
N GLU A 62 0.08 -15.71 11.00
CA GLU A 62 1.27 -15.23 10.32
C GLU A 62 0.87 -14.50 9.04
N TYR A 63 1.52 -13.38 8.77
CA TYR A 63 1.33 -12.60 7.56
C TYR A 63 2.66 -12.01 7.08
N ASP A 64 2.75 -11.81 5.79
CA ASP A 64 3.95 -11.29 5.14
C ASP A 64 3.80 -9.79 4.83
N ILE A 65 4.85 -9.04 5.16
CA ILE A 65 4.96 -7.62 4.82
C ILE A 65 5.86 -7.48 3.60
N LEU A 66 5.31 -6.86 2.57
CA LEU A 66 6.02 -6.43 1.38
C LEU A 66 6.33 -4.93 1.49
N LEU A 67 7.60 -4.58 1.37
CA LEU A 67 8.04 -3.19 1.30
C LEU A 67 8.26 -2.79 -0.15
N MET A 68 7.64 -1.68 -0.56
CA MET A 68 7.72 -1.14 -1.90
C MET A 68 8.27 0.29 -1.84
N ASP A 69 9.35 0.55 -2.57
CA ASP A 69 9.87 1.89 -2.82
C ASP A 69 9.46 2.32 -4.23
N THR A 70 8.98 3.56 -4.37
CA THR A 70 8.42 4.05 -5.63
C THR A 70 9.21 5.26 -6.11
N GLN A 71 9.32 5.41 -7.42
CA GLN A 71 9.85 6.63 -8.01
C GLN A 71 9.09 7.86 -7.49
N GLY A 72 9.86 8.91 -7.17
CA GLY A 72 9.31 10.20 -6.78
C GLY A 72 8.41 10.80 -7.85
N VAL A 73 7.31 11.40 -7.42
CA VAL A 73 6.43 12.18 -8.28
C VAL A 73 6.85 13.65 -8.28
N PHE A 74 6.37 14.42 -9.26
CA PHE A 74 6.72 15.83 -9.45
C PHE A 74 8.18 16.09 -9.89
N ASP A 75 8.80 15.14 -10.60
CA ASP A 75 10.15 15.29 -11.19
C ASP A 75 10.11 15.92 -12.61
N GLU A 76 11.20 16.53 -13.06
CA GLU A 76 11.26 17.20 -14.38
C GLU A 76 11.20 16.24 -15.58
N HIS A 77 11.36 14.93 -15.34
CA HIS A 77 11.55 13.92 -16.37
C HIS A 77 10.29 13.08 -16.64
N THR A 78 9.23 13.25 -15.85
CA THR A 78 8.01 12.46 -15.93
C THR A 78 6.78 13.34 -16.01
N THR A 79 5.78 12.84 -16.73
CA THR A 79 4.54 13.56 -16.97
C THR A 79 3.57 13.43 -15.79
N PRO A 80 2.65 14.39 -15.59
CA PRO A 80 1.58 14.25 -14.60
C PRO A 80 0.77 12.96 -14.74
N GLN A 81 0.61 12.47 -15.97
CA GLN A 81 -0.06 11.21 -16.23
C GLN A 81 0.72 10.01 -15.68
N GLN A 82 2.05 9.99 -15.86
CA GLN A 82 2.92 8.95 -15.31
C GLN A 82 2.92 8.98 -13.77
N TRP A 83 2.90 10.18 -13.16
CA TRP A 83 2.75 10.29 -11.70
C TRP A 83 1.43 9.71 -11.22
N SER A 84 0.32 10.02 -11.88
CA SER A 84 -0.98 9.43 -11.56
C SER A 84 -0.95 7.91 -11.68
N ILE A 85 -0.33 7.35 -12.72
CA ILE A 85 -0.20 5.88 -12.88
C ILE A 85 0.60 5.27 -11.73
N LEU A 86 1.75 5.84 -11.36
CA LEU A 86 2.56 5.36 -10.24
C LEU A 86 1.79 5.40 -8.92
N VAL A 87 1.16 6.54 -8.61
CA VAL A 87 0.38 6.71 -7.37
C VAL A 87 -0.81 5.76 -7.35
N GLY A 88 -1.52 5.62 -8.46
CA GLY A 88 -2.67 4.75 -8.55
C GLY A 88 -2.33 3.27 -8.50
N LEU A 89 -1.22 2.85 -9.12
CA LEU A 89 -0.68 1.50 -8.94
C LEU A 89 -0.31 1.26 -7.46
N GLY A 90 0.29 2.25 -6.80
CA GLY A 90 0.53 2.24 -5.36
C GLY A 90 -0.78 2.07 -4.55
N LEU A 91 -1.83 2.80 -4.88
CA LEU A 91 -3.14 2.72 -4.21
C LEU A 91 -3.80 1.34 -4.35
N ILE A 92 -3.89 0.82 -5.58
CA ILE A 92 -4.59 -0.45 -5.84
C ILE A 92 -3.79 -1.64 -5.31
N SER A 93 -2.45 -1.57 -5.30
CA SER A 93 -1.60 -2.67 -4.85
C SER A 93 -1.34 -2.67 -3.34
N SER A 94 -1.15 -1.51 -2.71
CA SER A 94 -0.82 -1.45 -1.28
C SER A 94 -2.03 -1.58 -0.36
N SER A 95 -1.83 -2.08 0.85
CA SER A 95 -2.78 -1.93 1.96
C SER A 95 -2.55 -0.64 2.75
N CYS A 96 -1.34 -0.09 2.67
CA CYS A 96 -0.97 1.20 3.19
C CYS A 96 -0.07 1.93 2.18
N LEU A 97 -0.55 3.05 1.64
CA LEU A 97 0.24 3.94 0.81
C LEU A 97 0.76 5.11 1.66
N ILE A 98 2.07 5.34 1.66
CA ILE A 98 2.68 6.53 2.26
C ILE A 98 2.96 7.53 1.15
N PHE A 99 2.19 8.61 1.13
CA PHE A 99 2.40 9.72 0.21
C PHE A 99 3.33 10.76 0.85
N ASN A 100 4.61 10.66 0.49
CA ASN A 100 5.68 11.49 1.03
C ASN A 100 5.78 12.84 0.31
N LEU A 101 5.62 13.93 1.04
CA LEU A 101 5.57 15.30 0.54
C LEU A 101 6.54 16.20 1.31
N SER A 102 7.01 17.27 0.67
CA SER A 102 7.84 18.29 1.33
C SER A 102 7.00 19.48 1.74
N SER A 103 7.19 19.93 2.98
CA SER A 103 6.75 21.21 3.56
C SER A 103 5.25 21.41 3.75
N ASP A 104 4.41 21.06 2.78
CA ASP A 104 2.95 21.23 2.84
C ASP A 104 2.23 20.26 1.87
N LEU A 105 0.90 20.28 1.92
CA LEU A 105 -0.01 19.61 0.98
C LEU A 105 -0.79 20.64 0.16
N GLN A 106 -0.60 20.62 -1.17
CA GLN A 106 -1.20 21.53 -2.14
C GLN A 106 -2.34 20.87 -2.95
N GLU A 107 -3.16 21.67 -3.64
CA GLU A 107 -4.34 21.18 -4.36
C GLU A 107 -4.00 20.29 -5.57
N ASP A 108 -2.94 20.63 -6.31
CA ASP A 108 -2.42 19.82 -7.41
C ASP A 108 -1.91 18.46 -6.92
N GLN A 109 -1.30 18.42 -5.74
CA GLN A 109 -0.89 17.17 -5.09
C GLN A 109 -2.08 16.32 -4.62
N LEU A 110 -3.21 16.92 -4.24
CA LEU A 110 -4.46 16.18 -4.00
C LEU A 110 -5.08 15.68 -5.31
N ASN A 111 -5.04 16.49 -6.37
CA ASN A 111 -5.66 16.16 -7.65
C ASN A 111 -4.99 14.96 -8.35
N ILE A 112 -3.77 14.57 -7.97
CA ILE A 112 -3.11 13.37 -8.50
C ILE A 112 -3.95 12.09 -8.30
N PHE A 113 -4.78 12.07 -7.26
CA PHE A 113 -5.64 10.95 -6.90
C PHE A 113 -6.97 10.90 -7.67
N ASP A 114 -7.42 12.00 -8.27
CA ASP A 114 -8.80 12.16 -8.83
C ASP A 114 -9.20 11.00 -9.76
N LYS A 115 -8.32 10.58 -10.67
CA LYS A 115 -8.62 9.49 -11.61
C LYS A 115 -8.85 8.14 -10.93
N PHE A 116 -8.01 7.79 -9.94
CA PHE A 116 -8.13 6.52 -9.23
C PHE A 116 -9.25 6.54 -8.20
N LEU A 117 -9.55 7.71 -7.65
CA LEU A 117 -10.74 7.95 -6.84
C LEU A 117 -12.04 7.76 -7.63
N GLN A 118 -12.10 8.22 -8.88
CA GLN A 118 -13.25 7.97 -9.77
C GLN A 118 -13.44 6.46 -10.03
N PHE A 119 -12.34 5.72 -10.26
CA PHE A 119 -12.38 4.26 -10.32
C PHE A 119 -12.93 3.64 -9.02
N GLY A 120 -12.42 4.07 -7.86
CA GLY A 120 -12.89 3.57 -6.57
C GLY A 120 -14.39 3.80 -6.35
N LEU A 121 -14.91 4.95 -6.77
CA LEU A 121 -16.35 5.22 -6.69
C LEU A 121 -17.19 4.28 -7.55
N LEU A 122 -16.73 3.87 -8.74
CA LEU A 122 -17.43 2.89 -9.56
C LEU A 122 -17.53 1.53 -8.86
N ALA A 123 -16.45 1.10 -8.20
CA ALA A 123 -16.45 -0.13 -7.41
C ALA A 123 -17.46 -0.07 -6.24
N LEU A 124 -17.58 1.08 -5.58
CA LEU A 124 -18.57 1.30 -4.53
C LEU A 124 -20.01 1.28 -5.05
N GLN A 125 -20.26 1.89 -6.22
CA GLN A 125 -21.60 1.91 -6.82
C GLN A 125 -22.10 0.51 -7.17
N ASP A 126 -21.22 -0.35 -7.66
CA ASP A 126 -21.55 -1.74 -7.99
C ASP A 126 -21.96 -2.53 -6.73
N GLN A 127 -21.21 -2.36 -5.63
CA GLN A 127 -21.53 -3.00 -4.35
C GLN A 127 -22.87 -2.52 -3.76
N VAL A 128 -23.18 -1.23 -3.85
CA VAL A 128 -24.45 -0.68 -3.34
C VAL A 128 -25.66 -1.24 -4.09
N ASN A 129 -25.50 -1.62 -5.36
CA ASN A 129 -26.56 -2.23 -6.14
C ASN A 129 -26.78 -3.72 -5.77
N GLU A 130 -25.84 -4.35 -5.06
CA GLU A 130 -25.96 -5.70 -4.51
C GLU A 130 -26.53 -5.64 -3.09
N SER A 131 -27.83 -5.92 -2.96
CA SER A 131 -28.71 -5.54 -1.85
C SER A 131 -28.46 -6.18 -0.46
N ASP A 132 -27.33 -6.81 -0.20
CA ASP A 132 -27.06 -7.52 1.07
C ASP A 132 -25.59 -7.45 1.59
N SER A 133 -24.71 -6.68 0.95
CA SER A 133 -23.29 -6.60 1.35
C SER A 133 -22.96 -5.33 2.15
N SER A 134 -22.10 -5.45 3.16
CA SER A 134 -21.46 -4.28 3.78
C SER A 134 -20.58 -3.60 2.73
N VAL A 135 -20.82 -2.31 2.49
CA VAL A 135 -20.04 -1.53 1.52
C VAL A 135 -18.60 -1.44 2.00
N GLU A 136 -17.68 -2.04 1.26
CA GLU A 136 -16.25 -2.04 1.53
C GLU A 136 -15.58 -0.92 0.73
N THR A 137 -14.76 -0.11 1.40
CA THR A 137 -14.04 0.97 0.70
C THR A 137 -13.01 0.40 -0.28
N PRO A 138 -12.83 1.00 -1.47
CA PRO A 138 -11.90 0.51 -2.50
C PRO A 138 -10.43 0.51 -2.08
N PHE A 139 -10.05 1.47 -1.24
CA PHE A 139 -8.69 1.64 -0.74
C PHE A 139 -8.69 1.56 0.79
N GLN A 140 -7.59 1.10 1.34
CA GLN A 140 -7.46 0.87 2.77
C GLN A 140 -6.87 2.10 3.46
N LYS A 141 -5.55 2.13 3.67
CA LYS A 141 -4.88 3.20 4.41
C LYS A 141 -4.06 4.11 3.51
N LEU A 142 -4.32 5.41 3.58
CA LEU A 142 -3.46 6.47 3.01
C LEU A 142 -2.81 7.27 4.14
N VAL A 143 -1.50 7.41 4.08
CA VAL A 143 -0.72 8.20 5.05
C VAL A 143 -0.05 9.35 4.31
N PHE A 144 -0.39 10.58 4.65
CA PHE A 144 0.39 11.74 4.23
C PHE A 144 1.61 11.89 5.15
N LEU A 145 2.81 11.81 4.60
CA LEU A 145 4.03 12.08 5.33
C LEU A 145 4.56 13.44 4.90
N ILE A 146 4.34 14.47 5.72
CA ILE A 146 4.82 15.83 5.43
C ILE A 146 6.19 16.02 6.07
N ARG A 147 7.21 16.10 5.23
CA ARG A 147 8.61 16.37 5.58
C ARG A 147 8.85 17.85 5.77
N ASP A 148 9.93 18.21 6.44
CA ASP A 148 10.37 19.60 6.60
C ASP A 148 9.28 20.53 7.18
N TRP A 149 8.40 19.97 8.03
CA TRP A 149 7.34 20.72 8.67
C TRP A 149 7.92 21.75 9.65
N SER A 150 7.62 23.02 9.40
CA SER A 150 8.17 24.15 10.18
C SER A 150 7.12 24.89 11.01
N ASN A 151 5.82 24.73 10.70
CA ASN A 151 4.74 25.46 11.37
C ASN A 151 4.21 24.70 12.61
N THR A 152 5.12 24.42 13.54
CA THR A 152 4.83 23.65 14.77
C THR A 152 3.93 24.38 15.76
N GLN A 153 3.80 25.71 15.63
CA GLN A 153 2.88 26.52 16.42
C GLN A 153 1.41 26.28 16.04
N GLN A 154 1.14 25.97 14.76
CA GLN A 154 -0.20 25.69 14.28
C GLN A 154 -0.56 24.20 14.45
N TYR A 155 0.36 23.30 14.09
CA TYR A 155 0.18 21.86 14.23
C TYR A 155 1.46 21.22 14.76
N ALA A 156 1.35 20.49 15.86
CA ALA A 156 2.48 19.78 16.48
C ALA A 156 3.08 18.71 15.56
N LEU A 157 4.30 18.26 15.83
CA LEU A 157 4.94 17.15 15.11
C LEU A 157 4.24 15.80 15.39
N GLY A 158 4.47 14.82 14.53
CA GLY A 158 3.93 13.46 14.63
C GLY A 158 2.48 13.33 14.15
N SER A 159 1.81 12.25 14.54
CA SER A 159 0.43 11.92 14.16
C SER A 159 -0.59 12.89 14.72
N GLY A 160 -0.47 13.26 16.00
CA GLY A 160 -1.47 14.11 16.67
C GLY A 160 -1.68 15.47 16.00
N GLY A 161 -0.60 16.14 15.57
CA GLY A 161 -0.73 17.37 14.78
C GLY A 161 -1.05 17.11 13.31
N GLY A 162 -0.53 16.02 12.74
CA GLY A 162 -0.79 15.62 11.36
C GLY A 162 -2.26 15.31 11.09
N ASP A 163 -2.93 14.56 11.96
CA ASP A 163 -4.35 14.24 11.83
C ASP A 163 -5.22 15.51 11.83
N ASN A 164 -4.90 16.49 12.69
CA ASN A 164 -5.58 17.79 12.70
C ASN A 164 -5.31 18.58 11.39
N PHE A 165 -4.07 18.55 10.90
CA PHE A 165 -3.68 19.20 9.66
C PHE A 165 -4.42 18.60 8.45
N ILE A 166 -4.44 17.27 8.31
CA ILE A 166 -5.05 16.61 7.16
C ILE A 166 -6.58 16.73 7.19
N GLN A 167 -7.22 16.64 8.36
CA GLN A 167 -8.65 16.94 8.51
C GLN A 167 -8.95 18.35 7.99
N LYS A 168 -8.13 19.35 8.38
CA LYS A 168 -8.30 20.73 7.92
C LYS A 168 -8.10 20.90 6.42
N LYS A 169 -7.13 20.19 5.82
CA LYS A 169 -6.87 20.21 4.37
C LYS A 169 -8.00 19.55 3.57
N LEU A 170 -8.63 18.52 4.12
CA LEU A 170 -9.73 17.76 3.49
C LEU A 170 -11.13 18.31 3.78
N GLU A 171 -11.25 19.39 4.58
CA GLU A 171 -12.52 20.13 4.73
C GLU A 171 -13.00 20.66 3.37
N ILE A 172 -14.26 20.40 3.04
CA ILE A 172 -14.91 20.95 1.86
C ILE A 172 -15.45 22.34 2.20
N LYS A 173 -14.96 23.38 1.52
CA LYS A 173 -15.35 24.78 1.76
C LYS A 173 -16.14 25.35 0.58
N PRO A 174 -17.09 26.28 0.80
CA PRO A 174 -17.94 26.82 -0.27
C PRO A 174 -17.15 27.46 -1.43
N HIS A 175 -16.01 28.10 -1.13
CA HIS A 175 -15.17 28.80 -2.10
C HIS A 175 -14.23 27.88 -2.90
N HIS A 176 -14.15 26.59 -2.58
CA HIS A 176 -13.38 25.65 -3.39
C HIS A 176 -14.01 25.51 -4.79
N LYS A 177 -13.16 25.36 -5.81
CA LYS A 177 -13.60 24.96 -7.15
C LYS A 177 -14.26 23.58 -7.10
N ASP A 178 -15.19 23.30 -8.01
CA ASP A 178 -15.94 22.03 -8.00
C ASP A 178 -15.02 20.80 -8.11
N ALA A 179 -13.94 20.89 -8.89
CA ALA A 179 -12.93 19.84 -8.97
C ALA A 179 -12.28 19.55 -7.60
N HIS A 180 -11.97 20.59 -6.81
CA HIS A 180 -11.33 20.45 -5.50
C HIS A 180 -12.31 19.92 -4.43
N LYS A 181 -13.61 20.26 -4.55
CA LYS A 181 -14.67 19.69 -3.72
C LYS A 181 -14.83 18.21 -4.02
N ARG A 182 -14.93 17.85 -5.31
CA ARG A 182 -15.06 16.47 -5.78
C ARG A 182 -13.96 15.56 -5.25
N VAL A 183 -12.68 15.96 -5.35
CA VAL A 183 -11.55 15.14 -4.86
C VAL A 183 -11.66 14.88 -3.36
N ARG A 184 -12.04 15.88 -2.56
CA ARG A 184 -12.23 15.70 -1.11
C ARG A 184 -13.40 14.77 -0.79
N GLU A 185 -14.53 14.95 -1.45
CA GLU A 185 -15.70 14.07 -1.30
C GLU A 185 -15.35 12.62 -1.62
N GLN A 186 -14.57 12.41 -2.68
CA GLN A 186 -14.09 11.11 -3.08
C GLN A 186 -13.11 10.51 -2.06
N MET A 187 -12.14 11.29 -1.58
CA MET A 187 -11.20 10.81 -0.56
C MET A 187 -11.92 10.33 0.70
N HIS A 188 -12.94 11.06 1.17
CA HIS A 188 -13.74 10.65 2.32
C HIS A 188 -14.53 9.34 2.09
N LYS A 189 -14.84 9.00 0.84
CA LYS A 189 -15.60 7.79 0.48
C LYS A 189 -14.71 6.59 0.15
N CYS A 190 -13.52 6.82 -0.39
CA CYS A 190 -12.75 5.76 -1.02
C CYS A 190 -11.71 5.10 -0.09
N PHE A 191 -11.45 5.64 1.10
CA PHE A 191 -10.42 5.14 2.02
C PHE A 191 -11.01 4.67 3.35
N GLU A 192 -10.57 3.51 3.86
CA GLU A 192 -10.85 3.06 5.24
C GLU A 192 -10.26 4.05 6.26
N LYS A 193 -9.02 4.50 6.02
CA LYS A 193 -8.29 5.39 6.94
C LYS A 193 -7.39 6.35 6.17
N VAL A 194 -7.46 7.64 6.53
CA VAL A 194 -6.53 8.67 6.06
C VAL A 194 -5.85 9.29 7.28
N ASN A 195 -4.53 9.16 7.37
CA ASN A 195 -3.71 9.72 8.45
C ASN A 195 -2.66 10.68 7.91
N CYS A 196 -2.05 11.43 8.82
CA CYS A 196 -0.90 12.25 8.47
C CYS A 196 0.14 12.29 9.59
N PHE A 197 1.42 12.26 9.21
CA PHE A 197 2.56 12.49 10.10
C PHE A 197 3.29 13.76 9.66
N LEU A 198 3.54 14.67 10.61
CA LEU A 198 4.34 15.87 10.38
C LEU A 198 5.76 15.65 10.94
N LEU A 199 6.75 15.56 10.06
CA LEU A 199 8.15 15.39 10.45
C LEU A 199 8.91 16.72 10.29
N PRO A 200 9.82 17.04 11.24
CA PRO A 200 10.62 18.24 11.15
C PRO A 200 11.67 18.12 10.04
N ASN A 201 12.43 19.19 9.78
CA ASN A 201 13.59 19.11 8.92
C ASN A 201 14.68 18.23 9.56
N PRO A 202 15.37 17.37 8.79
CA PRO A 202 16.42 16.48 9.33
C PRO A 202 17.68 17.20 9.78
N GLY A 203 17.82 18.50 9.51
CA GLY A 203 18.98 19.32 9.84
C GLY A 203 19.99 19.39 8.69
N SER A 204 20.90 20.38 8.76
CA SER A 204 21.85 20.68 7.68
C SER A 204 22.76 19.50 7.33
N ALA A 205 23.12 18.66 8.30
CA ALA A 205 24.00 17.51 8.09
C ALA A 205 23.45 16.51 7.07
N ALA A 206 22.12 16.36 6.99
CA ALA A 206 21.48 15.46 6.03
C ALA A 206 21.61 15.92 4.57
N PHE A 207 21.98 17.18 4.35
CA PHE A 207 22.17 17.79 3.03
C PHE A 207 23.65 17.84 2.61
N GLU A 208 24.57 17.34 3.44
CA GLU A 208 25.97 17.25 3.08
C GLU A 208 26.17 16.17 2.01
N LEU A 209 27.02 16.45 1.01
CA LEU A 209 27.27 15.55 -0.13
C LEU A 209 27.70 14.14 0.31
N ASN A 210 28.43 14.05 1.42
CA ASN A 210 28.99 12.80 1.94
C ASN A 210 28.13 12.20 3.06
N TYR A 211 26.91 12.70 3.27
CA TYR A 211 26.02 12.16 4.27
C TYR A 211 25.66 10.71 3.93
N ASN A 212 25.90 9.81 4.87
CA ASN A 212 25.76 8.37 4.69
C ASN A 212 24.58 7.79 5.50
N GLY A 213 23.71 8.64 6.05
CA GLY A 213 22.54 8.22 6.83
C GLY A 213 22.79 8.04 8.33
N ALA A 214 23.99 8.37 8.82
CA ALA A 214 24.34 8.30 10.24
C ALA A 214 23.38 9.11 11.12
N THR A 215 22.83 8.48 12.17
CA THR A 215 21.73 9.02 12.98
C THR A 215 22.14 10.11 13.98
N ALA A 216 23.44 10.27 14.23
CA ALA A 216 23.95 11.20 15.25
C ALA A 216 23.56 12.67 15.05
N ASN A 217 23.33 13.11 13.81
CA ASN A 217 23.14 14.53 13.48
C ASN A 217 21.68 14.92 13.18
N CYS A 218 20.74 13.98 13.29
CA CYS A 218 19.33 14.18 12.91
C CYS A 218 18.37 13.82 14.06
N THR A 219 18.78 14.02 15.33
CA THR A 219 18.13 13.44 16.51
C THR A 219 16.64 13.75 16.62
N LEU A 220 16.21 15.01 16.47
CA LEU A 220 14.79 15.37 16.58
C LEU A 220 13.95 14.72 15.47
N TYR A 221 14.45 14.78 14.24
CA TYR A 221 13.79 14.14 13.09
C TYR A 221 13.65 12.64 13.29
N LEU A 222 14.72 11.98 13.72
CA LEU A 222 14.74 10.54 13.92
C LEU A 222 13.90 10.10 15.12
N ALA A 223 13.80 10.90 16.18
CA ALA A 223 12.90 10.62 17.29
C ALA A 223 11.42 10.68 16.87
N GLU A 224 11.03 11.65 16.03
CA GLU A 224 9.67 11.73 15.49
C GLU A 224 9.39 10.67 14.42
N LEU A 225 10.40 10.33 13.61
CA LEU A 225 10.33 9.24 12.64
C LEU A 225 10.17 7.89 13.36
N GLU A 226 10.93 7.64 14.42
CA GLU A 226 10.82 6.45 15.26
C GLU A 226 9.36 6.30 15.74
N LYS A 227 8.81 7.32 16.40
CA LYS A 227 7.40 7.31 16.87
C LYS A 227 6.42 7.02 15.74
N SER A 228 6.62 7.65 14.59
CA SER A 228 5.74 7.52 13.42
C SER A 228 5.79 6.09 12.84
N ILE A 229 6.98 5.47 12.78
CA ILE A 229 7.14 4.07 12.36
C ILE A 229 6.53 3.11 13.40
N LEU A 230 6.74 3.35 14.70
CA LEU A 230 6.13 2.57 15.78
C LEU A 230 4.60 2.53 15.65
N GLU A 231 3.99 3.67 15.35
CA GLU A 231 2.55 3.79 15.16
C GLU A 231 2.07 3.15 13.85
N LEU A 232 2.77 3.41 12.75
CA LEU A 232 2.44 2.86 11.43
C LEU A 232 2.49 1.33 11.42
N MET A 233 3.52 0.78 12.07
CA MET A 233 3.82 -0.64 12.17
C MET A 233 3.27 -1.25 13.46
N ASN A 234 2.18 -0.71 14.00
CA ASN A 234 1.50 -1.32 15.12
C ASN A 234 0.86 -2.65 14.67
N PRO A 235 1.25 -3.82 15.22
CA PRO A 235 0.75 -5.12 14.76
C PRO A 235 -0.75 -5.32 14.91
N ASN A 236 -1.44 -4.48 15.70
CA ASN A 236 -2.89 -4.54 15.90
C ASN A 236 -3.65 -3.66 14.90
N GLU A 237 -2.97 -2.72 14.23
CA GLU A 237 -3.59 -1.74 13.33
C GLU A 237 -3.06 -1.81 11.90
N PHE A 238 -2.11 -2.71 11.63
CA PHE A 238 -1.52 -2.82 10.32
C PHE A 238 -2.51 -3.46 9.35
N PRO A 239 -2.86 -2.78 8.24
CA PRO A 239 -3.87 -3.29 7.33
C PRO A 239 -3.30 -4.46 6.52
N LEU A 240 -3.93 -5.63 6.64
CA LEU A 240 -3.73 -6.73 5.69
C LEU A 240 -4.39 -6.36 4.36
N LYS A 241 -3.74 -6.67 3.24
CA LYS A 241 -4.27 -6.29 1.92
C LYS A 241 -5.59 -7.01 1.66
N LYS A 242 -6.63 -6.22 1.39
CA LYS A 242 -7.94 -6.71 0.95
C LYS A 242 -8.26 -6.26 -0.47
N LEU A 243 -9.11 -7.05 -1.12
CA LEU A 243 -9.79 -6.68 -2.35
C LEU A 243 -11.22 -7.24 -2.29
N ASN A 244 -12.22 -6.36 -2.44
CA ASN A 244 -13.64 -6.72 -2.31
C ASN A 244 -13.93 -7.49 -1.01
N GLY A 245 -13.43 -6.99 0.12
CA GLY A 245 -13.60 -7.61 1.45
C GLY A 245 -12.73 -8.85 1.73
N ASN A 246 -12.08 -9.43 0.73
CA ASN A 246 -11.29 -10.66 0.88
C ASN A 246 -9.81 -10.35 1.08
N TYR A 247 -9.18 -11.01 2.06
CA TYR A 247 -7.73 -10.93 2.26
C TYR A 247 -6.98 -11.60 1.10
N LEU A 248 -5.91 -10.96 0.65
CA LEU A 248 -5.04 -11.51 -0.40
C LEU A 248 -3.92 -12.34 0.20
N THR A 249 -3.72 -13.54 -0.35
CA THR A 249 -2.48 -14.31 -0.15
C THR A 249 -1.34 -13.71 -0.98
N GLY A 250 -0.09 -14.13 -0.73
CA GLY A 250 1.05 -13.70 -1.56
C GLY A 250 0.89 -14.06 -3.05
N GLN A 251 0.30 -15.22 -3.34
CA GLN A 251 0.01 -15.66 -4.71
C GLN A 251 -1.08 -14.79 -5.37
N ASP A 252 -2.13 -14.45 -4.63
CA ASP A 252 -3.18 -13.55 -5.11
C ASP A 252 -2.62 -12.17 -5.40
N TYR A 253 -1.82 -11.65 -4.47
CA TYR A 253 -1.17 -10.36 -4.60
C TYR A 253 -0.32 -10.31 -5.87
N LEU A 254 0.55 -11.30 -6.10
CA LEU A 254 1.41 -11.35 -7.30
C LEU A 254 0.58 -11.37 -8.58
N THR A 255 -0.51 -12.15 -8.58
CA THR A 255 -1.40 -12.27 -9.74
C THR A 255 -2.10 -10.93 -10.04
N HIS A 256 -2.69 -10.29 -9.03
CA HIS A 256 -3.32 -8.99 -9.16
C HIS A 256 -2.31 -7.89 -9.57
N PHE A 257 -1.14 -7.85 -8.92
CA PHE A 257 -0.10 -6.87 -9.21
C PHE A 257 0.35 -6.96 -10.68
N THR A 258 0.57 -8.17 -11.18
CA THR A 258 0.93 -8.42 -12.59
C THR A 258 -0.18 -7.94 -13.54
N LEU A 259 -1.44 -8.23 -13.22
CA LEU A 259 -2.58 -7.79 -14.03
C LEU A 259 -2.73 -6.27 -14.03
N TYR A 260 -2.53 -5.60 -12.90
CA TYR A 260 -2.52 -4.14 -12.83
C TYR A 260 -1.36 -3.51 -13.61
N CYS A 261 -0.16 -4.08 -13.53
CA CYS A 261 0.98 -3.64 -14.33
C CYS A 261 0.69 -3.74 -15.83
N ASN A 262 0.13 -4.85 -16.29
CA ASN A 262 -0.24 -5.04 -17.69
C ASN A 262 -1.37 -4.10 -18.14
N LEU A 263 -2.33 -3.82 -17.26
CA LEU A 263 -3.40 -2.86 -17.52
C LEU A 263 -2.88 -1.43 -17.68
N LEU A 264 -1.88 -1.07 -16.88
CA LEU A 264 -1.29 0.26 -16.84
C LEU A 264 -0.02 0.39 -17.70
N SER A 265 0.36 -0.66 -18.45
CA SER A 265 1.59 -0.66 -19.25
C SER A 265 1.49 0.18 -20.52
N SER A 266 0.29 0.66 -20.87
CA SER A 266 0.13 1.58 -22.00
C SER A 266 0.45 3.01 -21.55
N ASP A 267 1.08 3.81 -22.42
CA ASP A 267 1.34 5.24 -22.18
C ASP A 267 0.06 6.08 -22.07
N LYS A 268 -1.12 5.46 -22.16
CA LYS A 268 -2.43 6.09 -21.99
C LYS A 268 -3.08 5.58 -20.71
N MET A 269 -3.39 6.52 -19.83
CA MET A 269 -4.21 6.26 -18.66
C MET A 269 -5.61 5.86 -19.15
N PRO A 270 -6.10 4.65 -18.85
CA PRO A 270 -7.45 4.27 -19.20
C PRO A 270 -8.46 5.19 -18.50
N ASP A 271 -9.63 5.38 -19.11
CA ASP A 271 -10.75 6.01 -18.42
C ASP A 271 -11.21 5.13 -17.23
N SER A 272 -11.88 5.74 -16.25
CA SER A 272 -12.24 5.07 -14.99
C SER A 272 -13.16 3.87 -15.20
N GLU A 273 -14.03 3.91 -16.20
CA GLU A 273 -14.97 2.81 -16.49
C GLU A 273 -14.25 1.62 -17.14
N SER A 274 -13.44 1.87 -18.17
CA SER A 274 -12.59 0.85 -18.79
C SER A 274 -11.66 0.21 -17.77
N PHE A 275 -11.03 1.03 -16.92
CA PHE A 275 -10.16 0.52 -15.87
C PHE A 275 -10.93 -0.34 -14.86
N TYR A 276 -12.13 0.09 -14.44
CA TYR A 276 -12.99 -0.68 -13.54
C TYR A 276 -13.39 -2.03 -14.14
N GLN A 277 -13.89 -2.04 -15.37
CA GLN A 277 -14.30 -3.27 -16.05
C GLN A 277 -13.15 -4.26 -16.19
N ILE A 278 -11.94 -3.78 -16.53
CA ILE A 278 -10.78 -4.65 -16.68
C ILE A 278 -10.29 -5.16 -15.32
N ALA A 279 -10.24 -4.30 -14.29
CA ALA A 279 -9.89 -4.70 -12.93
C ALA A 279 -10.86 -5.75 -12.37
N SER A 280 -12.16 -5.57 -12.56
CA SER A 280 -13.20 -6.53 -12.14
C SER A 280 -13.05 -7.87 -12.87
N ARG A 281 -12.85 -7.88 -14.20
CA ARG A 281 -12.58 -9.10 -14.97
C ARG A 281 -11.30 -9.81 -14.51
N SER A 282 -10.27 -9.04 -14.16
CA SER A 282 -9.03 -9.57 -13.59
C SER A 282 -9.30 -10.27 -12.25
N CYS A 283 -10.10 -9.69 -11.36
CA CYS A 283 -10.50 -10.36 -10.11
C CYS A 283 -11.23 -11.68 -10.37
N ASN A 284 -12.21 -11.69 -11.28
CA ASN A 284 -12.93 -12.91 -11.63
C ASN A 284 -12.00 -13.98 -12.20
N SER A 285 -10.99 -13.58 -12.98
CA SER A 285 -9.99 -14.50 -13.54
C SER A 285 -9.17 -15.19 -12.44
N VAL A 286 -8.82 -14.48 -11.36
CA VAL A 286 -8.11 -15.07 -10.20
C VAL A 286 -8.98 -16.12 -9.52
N VAL A 287 -10.27 -15.83 -9.31
CA VAL A 287 -11.21 -16.78 -8.70
C VAL A 287 -11.36 -18.03 -9.57
N ILE A 288 -11.55 -17.85 -10.89
CA ILE A 288 -11.64 -18.98 -11.84
C ILE A 288 -10.38 -19.85 -11.79
N ASN A 289 -9.19 -19.24 -11.79
CA ASN A 289 -7.94 -19.99 -11.71
C ASN A 289 -7.85 -20.81 -10.42
N LYS A 290 -8.26 -20.25 -9.27
CA LYS A 290 -8.33 -21.01 -8.01
C LYS A 290 -9.28 -22.20 -8.09
N CYS A 291 -10.45 -22.03 -8.70
CA CYS A 291 -11.39 -23.13 -8.90
C CYS A 291 -10.75 -24.23 -9.77
N ILE A 292 -10.05 -23.87 -10.85
CA ILE A 292 -9.35 -24.81 -11.73
C ILE A 292 -8.24 -25.54 -10.97
N ASP A 293 -7.41 -24.83 -10.21
CA ASP A 293 -6.33 -25.42 -9.41
C ASP A 293 -6.89 -26.42 -8.38
N LYS A 294 -8.01 -26.09 -7.75
CA LYS A 294 -8.69 -26.99 -6.80
C LYS A 294 -9.23 -28.24 -7.48
N VAL A 295 -9.81 -28.11 -8.67
CA VAL A 295 -10.25 -29.26 -9.48
C VAL A 295 -9.07 -30.16 -9.82
N ASN A 296 -7.95 -29.58 -10.28
CA ASN A 296 -6.75 -30.33 -10.64
C ASN A 296 -6.15 -31.07 -9.43
N GLU A 297 -6.05 -30.42 -8.28
CA GLU A 297 -5.53 -31.02 -7.05
C GLU A 297 -6.36 -32.23 -6.59
N GLU A 298 -7.69 -32.12 -6.61
CA GLU A 298 -8.58 -33.24 -6.24
C GLU A 298 -8.53 -34.36 -7.28
N LEU A 299 -8.43 -34.03 -8.57
CA LEU A 299 -8.27 -35.01 -9.63
C LEU A 299 -6.97 -35.81 -9.48
N GLU A 300 -5.85 -35.13 -9.23
CA GLU A 300 -4.54 -35.76 -9.01
C GLU A 300 -4.55 -36.72 -7.82
N LYS A 301 -5.16 -36.34 -6.69
CA LYS A 301 -5.33 -37.22 -5.53
C LYS A 301 -6.06 -38.50 -5.89
N VAL A 302 -7.14 -38.39 -6.67
CA VAL A 302 -7.95 -39.54 -7.03
C VAL A 302 -7.21 -40.44 -8.02
N LEU A 303 -6.58 -39.87 -9.05
CA LEU A 303 -5.74 -40.60 -10.01
C LEU A 303 -4.55 -41.31 -9.34
N ALA A 304 -3.98 -40.74 -8.28
CA ALA A 304 -2.90 -41.36 -7.52
C ALA A 304 -3.35 -42.62 -6.73
N THR A 305 -4.63 -42.70 -6.35
CA THR A 305 -5.16 -43.83 -5.56
C THR A 305 -5.72 -44.97 -6.40
N ARG A 306 -6.11 -44.70 -7.66
CA ARG A 306 -6.72 -45.69 -8.54
C ARG A 306 -6.24 -45.53 -9.99
N PRO A 307 -5.65 -46.58 -10.59
CA PRO A 307 -5.13 -46.51 -11.96
C PRO A 307 -6.22 -46.66 -13.04
N PHE A 308 -7.44 -47.07 -12.68
CA PHE A 308 -8.55 -47.28 -13.62
C PHE A 308 -9.88 -46.87 -13.01
N PHE A 309 -10.71 -46.21 -13.81
CA PHE A 309 -12.07 -45.81 -13.47
C PHE A 309 -13.05 -46.42 -14.46
N LYS A 310 -14.23 -46.82 -13.99
CA LYS A 310 -15.37 -47.03 -14.88
C LYS A 310 -15.90 -45.66 -15.29
N GLU A 311 -16.46 -45.57 -16.50
CA GLU A 311 -16.94 -44.31 -17.07
C GLU A 311 -17.97 -43.60 -16.18
N ASP A 312 -18.95 -44.34 -15.65
CA ASP A 312 -19.96 -43.79 -14.74
C ASP A 312 -19.36 -43.26 -13.42
N ASP A 313 -18.38 -43.97 -12.86
CA ASP A 313 -17.69 -43.56 -11.63
C ASP A 313 -16.85 -42.28 -11.85
N LEU A 314 -16.29 -42.12 -13.06
CA LEU A 314 -15.52 -40.94 -13.44
C LEU A 314 -16.41 -39.70 -13.60
N LEU A 315 -17.58 -39.86 -14.21
CA LEU A 315 -18.56 -38.76 -14.38
C LEU A 315 -19.11 -38.29 -13.04
N GLN A 316 -19.47 -39.22 -12.15
CA GLN A 316 -19.92 -38.90 -10.79
C GLN A 316 -18.83 -38.15 -10.00
N LEU A 317 -17.58 -38.60 -10.11
CA LEU A 317 -16.44 -37.96 -9.49
C LEU A 317 -16.21 -36.54 -10.04
N GLN A 318 -16.33 -36.35 -11.35
CA GLN A 318 -16.20 -35.04 -11.98
C GLN A 318 -17.25 -34.06 -11.44
N GLU A 319 -18.52 -34.48 -11.33
CA GLU A 319 -19.57 -33.64 -10.73
C GLU A 319 -19.26 -33.28 -9.27
N ASP A 320 -18.79 -34.25 -8.48
CA ASP A 320 -18.46 -34.03 -7.08
C ASP A 320 -17.26 -33.09 -6.89
N ILE A 321 -16.24 -33.20 -7.74
CA ILE A 321 -15.08 -32.30 -7.72
C ILE A 321 -15.49 -30.88 -8.13
N LEU A 322 -16.30 -30.75 -9.19
CA LEU A 322 -16.80 -29.45 -9.64
C LEU A 322 -17.66 -28.76 -8.56
N ARG A 323 -18.53 -29.51 -7.87
CA ARG A 323 -19.33 -28.96 -6.75
C ARG A 323 -18.49 -28.50 -5.56
N LYS A 324 -17.34 -29.12 -5.31
CA LYS A 324 -16.42 -28.70 -4.24
C LYS A 324 -15.58 -27.49 -4.61
N ALA A 325 -15.37 -27.26 -5.90
CA ALA A 325 -14.55 -26.16 -6.40
C ALA A 325 -15.35 -24.88 -6.67
N SER A 326 -16.67 -24.98 -6.84
CA SER A 326 -17.63 -23.86 -6.95
C SER A 326 -18.00 -23.30 -5.59
#